data_AF-A0A561EKZ0-F1
#
_entry.id   AF-A0A561EKZ0-F1
#
_cell.length_a   1.000
_cell.length_b   1.000
_cell.length_c   1.000
_cell.angle_alpha   90.00
_cell.angle_beta   90.00
_cell.angle_gamma   90.00
#
_symmetry.space_group_name_H-M   'P 1'
#
loop_
_entity.id
_entity.type
_entity.pdbx_description
1 polymer ?
#
loop_
_entity_poly.entity_id
_entity_poly.type
_entity_poly.pdbx_seq_one_letter_code
_entity_poly.pdbx_strand_id
1 'polypeptide(L)'
;MSEPDLTPAAQQLANAYAHTVILIGRCGEATHAADWATLAEHADALSIAADELSAAASAVTRDPTSTSPTEFHEVAREAIRRMLAER
;
A
#
# COMPACT_ATOMS: atom_id res chain seq x y z
N MET A 1 23.19 -0.98 -4.37
CA MET A 1 22.46 -1.12 -3.10
C MET A 1 22.08 -2.58 -2.99
N SER A 2 22.32 -3.22 -1.85
CA SER A 2 21.83 -4.58 -1.61
C SER A 2 20.30 -4.56 -1.62
N GLU A 3 19.68 -5.58 -2.19
CA GLU A 3 18.22 -5.71 -2.23
C GLU A 3 17.71 -5.86 -0.78
N PRO A 4 16.67 -5.11 -0.36
CA PRO A 4 16.16 -5.17 0.99
C PRO A 4 15.64 -6.59 1.29
N ASP A 5 16.15 -7.20 2.35
CA ASP A 5 15.82 -8.58 2.73
C ASP A 5 14.54 -8.61 3.57
N LEU A 6 13.41 -8.31 2.92
CA LEU A 6 12.10 -8.41 3.54
C LEU A 6 11.64 -9.87 3.59
N THR A 7 11.02 -10.25 4.70
CA THR A 7 10.24 -11.48 4.71
C THR A 7 9.06 -11.37 3.72
N PRO A 8 8.53 -12.49 3.22
CA PRO A 8 7.37 -12.44 2.33
C PRO A 8 6.16 -11.71 2.94
N ALA A 9 5.94 -11.85 4.26
CA ALA A 9 4.87 -11.12 4.95
C ALA A 9 5.14 -9.61 4.99
N ALA A 10 6.38 -9.20 5.28
CA ALA A 10 6.75 -7.79 5.28
C ALA A 10 6.65 -7.16 3.87
N GLN A 11 7.02 -7.91 2.83
CA GLN A 11 6.86 -7.50 1.45
C GLN A 11 5.38 -7.33 1.07
N GLN A 12 4.53 -8.27 1.48
CA GLN A 12 3.08 -8.19 1.26
C GLN A 12 2.49 -6.96 1.96
N LEU A 13 2.90 -6.70 3.21
CA LEU A 13 2.47 -5.53 3.97
C LEU A 13 2.92 -4.22 3.29
N ALA A 14 4.16 -4.15 2.81
CA ALA A 14 4.68 -2.97 2.11
C ALA A 14 3.86 -2.67 0.83
N ASN A 15 3.49 -3.71 0.08
CA ASN A 15 2.66 -3.60 -1.11
C ASN A 15 1.23 -3.16 -0.79
N ALA A 16 0.62 -3.73 0.25
CA ALA A 16 -0.72 -3.35 0.70
C ALA A 16 -0.79 -1.89 1.17
N TYR A 17 0.25 -1.43 1.87
CA TYR A 17 0.40 -0.03 2.24
C TYR A 17 0.50 0.88 1.01
N ALA A 18 1.36 0.53 0.06
CA ALA A 18 1.54 1.30 -1.17
C ALA A 18 0.22 1.45 -1.94
N HIS A 19 -0.52 0.35 -2.09
CA HIS A 19 -1.82 0.35 -2.77
C HIS A 19 -2.85 1.25 -2.07
N THR A 20 -2.94 1.15 -0.74
CA THR A 20 -3.85 1.97 0.08
C THR A 20 -3.56 3.47 -0.07
N VAL A 21 -2.28 3.86 0.01
CA VAL A 21 -1.86 5.27 -0.14
C VAL A 21 -2.25 5.82 -1.51
N ILE A 22 -2.09 5.04 -2.57
CA ILE A 22 -2.48 5.45 -3.93
C ILE A 22 -4.00 5.66 -4.02
N LEU A 23 -4.80 4.77 -3.46
CA LEU A 23 -6.25 4.89 -3.47
C LEU A 23 -6.73 6.11 -2.67
N ILE A 24 -6.11 6.43 -1.53
CA ILE A 24 -6.35 7.68 -0.79
C ILE A 24 -6.06 8.90 -1.67
N GLY A 25 -4.92 8.90 -2.37
CA GLY A 25 -4.56 9.97 -3.31
C GLY A 25 -5.59 10.15 -4.41
N ARG A 26 -6.05 9.05 -5.03
CA ARG A 26 -7.09 9.06 -6.07
C ARG A 26 -8.44 9.55 -5.57
N CYS A 27 -8.84 9.17 -4.36
CA CYS A 27 -10.04 9.73 -3.72
C CYS A 27 -9.90 11.25 -3.54
N GLY A 28 -8.72 11.72 -3.13
CA GLY A 28 -8.41 13.14 -3.02
C GLY A 28 -8.54 13.89 -4.35
N GLU A 29 -7.96 13.33 -5.42
CA GLU A 29 -8.06 13.86 -6.80
C GLU A 29 -9.52 13.95 -7.27
N ALA A 30 -10.29 12.86 -7.15
CA ALA A 30 -11.70 12.82 -7.56
C ALA A 30 -12.56 13.81 -6.76
N THR A 31 -12.31 13.93 -5.45
CA THR A 31 -13.00 14.92 -4.59
C THR A 31 -12.71 16.35 -5.06
N HIS A 32 -11.46 16.68 -5.37
CA HIS A 32 -11.08 18.01 -5.88
C HIS A 32 -11.71 18.32 -7.24
N ALA A 33 -11.88 17.31 -8.09
CA ALA A 33 -12.54 17.42 -9.39
C ALA A 33 -14.07 17.45 -9.30
N ALA A 34 -14.67 17.29 -8.12
CA ALA A 34 -16.10 17.07 -7.91
C ALA A 34 -16.66 15.89 -8.73
N ASP A 35 -15.83 14.88 -9.01
CA ASP A 35 -16.22 13.65 -9.72
C ASP A 35 -16.67 12.58 -8.71
N TRP A 36 -17.94 12.67 -8.34
CA TRP A 36 -18.54 11.79 -7.33
C TRP A 36 -18.64 10.33 -7.75
N ALA A 37 -18.75 10.05 -9.05
CA ALA A 37 -18.82 8.67 -9.54
C ALA A 37 -17.47 7.98 -9.38
N THR A 38 -16.40 8.60 -9.87
CA THR A 38 -15.03 8.09 -9.71
C THR A 38 -14.63 8.02 -8.23
N LEU A 39 -15.05 9.00 -7.41
CA LEU A 39 -14.82 8.95 -5.96
C LEU A 39 -15.45 7.70 -5.33
N ALA A 40 -16.70 7.37 -5.66
CA ALA A 40 -17.37 6.19 -5.11
C ALA A 40 -16.64 4.90 -5.47
N GLU A 41 -16.22 4.75 -6.74
CA GLU A 41 -15.45 3.58 -7.18
C GLU A 41 -14.12 3.45 -6.44
N HIS A 42 -13.40 4.57 -6.26
CA HIS A 42 -12.14 4.56 -5.52
C HIS A 42 -12.32 4.33 -4.02
N ALA A 43 -13.42 4.81 -3.43
CA ALA A 43 -13.73 4.58 -2.02
C ALA A 43 -14.05 3.10 -1.74
N ASP A 44 -14.80 2.44 -2.63
CA ASP A 44 -15.06 0.99 -2.53
C ASP A 44 -13.77 0.18 -2.63
N ALA A 45 -12.92 0.50 -3.62
CA ALA A 45 -11.60 -0.11 -3.76
C ALA A 45 -10.71 0.15 -2.53
N LEU A 46 -10.76 1.36 -1.95
CA LEU A 46 -10.02 1.72 -0.75
C LEU A 46 -10.46 0.89 0.47
N SER A 47 -11.77 0.63 0.61
CA SER A 47 -12.28 -0.23 1.67
C SER A 47 -11.69 -1.63 1.59
N ILE A 48 -11.66 -2.23 0.39
CA ILE A 48 -11.08 -3.56 0.17
C ILE A 48 -9.58 -3.54 0.48
N ALA A 49 -8.85 -2.54 -0.01
CA ALA A 49 -7.41 -2.41 0.24
C ALA A 49 -7.09 -2.22 1.74
N ALA A 50 -7.97 -1.56 2.50
CA ALA A 50 -7.82 -1.41 3.95
C ALA A 50 -7.97 -2.75 4.69
N ASP A 51 -8.91 -3.60 4.27
CA ASP A 51 -9.06 -4.96 4.80
C ASP A 51 -7.84 -5.83 4.49
N GLU A 52 -7.34 -5.76 3.26
CA GLU A 52 -6.12 -6.45 2.84
C GLU A 52 -4.89 -5.97 3.63
N LEU A 53 -4.77 -4.66 3.86
CA LEU A 53 -3.72 -4.07 4.67
C LEU A 53 -3.77 -4.58 6.11
N SER A 54 -4.96 -4.62 6.70
CA SER A 54 -5.18 -5.16 8.05
C SER A 54 -4.81 -6.64 8.14
N ALA A 55 -5.18 -7.44 7.13
CA ALA A 55 -4.80 -8.85 7.03
C ALA A 55 -3.28 -9.03 6.89
N ALA A 56 -2.61 -8.24 6.04
CA ALA A 56 -1.17 -8.28 5.86
C ALA A 56 -0.41 -7.86 7.13
N ALA A 57 -0.90 -6.83 7.84
CA ALA A 57 -0.32 -6.40 9.11
C ALA A 57 -0.41 -7.51 10.16
N SER A 58 -1.56 -8.20 10.21
CA SER A 58 -1.75 -9.36 11.08
C SER A 58 -0.79 -10.50 10.75
N ALA A 59 -0.50 -10.74 9.47
CA ALA A 59 0.46 -11.78 9.04
C ALA A 59 1.89 -11.47 9.51
N VAL A 60 2.34 -10.21 9.39
CA VAL A 60 3.67 -9.78 9.83
C VAL A 60 3.88 -9.98 11.34
N THR A 61 2.86 -9.75 12.16
CA THR A 61 2.99 -9.98 13.62
C THR A 61 3.22 -11.44 14.01
N ARG A 62 2.97 -12.38 13.09
CA ARG A 62 3.20 -13.82 13.30
C ARG A 62 4.55 -14.28 12.75
N ASP A 63 5.29 -13.40 12.08
CA ASP A 63 6.60 -13.69 11.51
C ASP A 63 7.67 -13.64 12.61
N PRO A 64 8.47 -14.70 12.84
CA PRO A 64 9.49 -14.71 13.88
C PRO A 64 10.67 -13.77 13.58
N THR A 65 10.81 -13.32 12.33
CA THR A 65 11.93 -12.47 11.90
C THR A 65 11.52 -11.00 11.93
N SER A 66 12.22 -10.20 12.73
CA SER A 66 12.04 -8.75 12.75
C SER A 66 12.56 -8.13 11.46
N THR A 67 11.69 -7.42 10.74
CA THR A 67 12.06 -6.61 9.58
C THR A 67 12.51 -5.21 10.03
N SER A 68 13.53 -4.64 9.39
CA SER A 68 13.94 -3.26 9.66
C SER A 68 12.87 -2.26 9.20
N PRO A 69 12.45 -1.29 10.05
CA PRO A 69 11.52 -0.24 9.65
C PRO A 69 12.00 0.58 8.44
N THR A 70 13.31 0.77 8.29
CA THR A 70 13.90 1.52 7.17
C THR A 70 13.77 0.74 5.86
N GLU A 71 14.09 -0.55 5.86
CA GLU A 71 13.97 -1.41 4.67
C GLU A 71 12.51 -1.53 4.24
N PHE A 72 11.61 -1.71 5.20
CA PHE A 72 10.17 -1.69 4.96
C PHE A 72 9.72 -0.39 4.29
N HIS A 73 10.13 0.76 4.82
CA HIS A 73 9.78 2.06 4.26
C HIS A 73 10.32 2.25 2.83
N GLU A 74 11.56 1.81 2.57
CA GLU A 74 12.15 1.90 1.23
C GLU A 74 11.38 1.09 0.19
N VAL A 75 10.98 -0.13 0.54
CA VAL A 75 10.18 -0.98 -0.34
C VAL A 75 8.78 -0.42 -0.56
N ALA A 76 8.08 0.01 0.50
CA ALA A 76 6.76 0.62 0.37
C ALA A 76 6.81 1.86 -0.53
N ARG A 77 7.84 2.71 -0.35
CA ARG A 77 8.06 3.89 -1.19
C ARG A 77 8.34 3.53 -2.65
N GLU A 78 9.13 2.49 -2.90
CA GLU A 78 9.43 2.04 -4.25
C GLU A 78 8.21 1.42 -4.94
N ALA A 79 7.41 0.64 -4.23
CA ALA A 79 6.14 0.12 -4.74
C ALA A 79 5.19 1.26 -5.15
N ILE A 80 5.08 2.32 -4.34
CA ILE A 80 4.31 3.52 -4.69
C ILE A 80 4.82 4.13 -6.00
N ARG A 81 6.14 4.30 -6.15
CA ARG A 81 6.72 4.88 -7.38
C ARG A 81 6.40 4.05 -8.62
N ARG A 82 6.55 2.72 -8.54
CA ARG A 82 6.28 1.81 -9.67
C ARG A 82 4.82 1.89 -10.11
N MET A 83 3.89 1.78 -9.16
CA MET A 83 2.45 1.84 -9.44
C MET A 83 2.01 3.20 -10.00
N LEU A 84 2.70 4.29 -9.65
CA LEU A 84 2.46 5.60 -10.26
C LEU A 84 3.05 5.73 -11.67
N ALA A 85 4.14 5.02 -11.98
CA ALA A 85 4.82 5.05 -13.28
C ALA A 85 4.14 4.15 -14.34
N GLU A 86 3.33 3.17 -13.92
CA GLU A 86 2.53 2.30 -14.79
C GLU A 86 1.21 2.97 -15.26
N ARG A 87 1.03 4.27 -14.98
CA ARG A 87 -0.09 5.10 -15.46
C ARG A 87 0.26 5.73 -16.81
#